data_AF-A0A9E1LPU5-F1
#
_entry.id   AF-A0A9E1LPU5-F1
#
_cell.length_a   1.000
_cell.length_b   1.000
_cell.length_c   1.000
_cell.angle_alpha   90.00
_cell.angle_beta   90.00
_cell.angle_gamma   90.00
#
_symmetry.space_group_name_H-M   'P 1'
#
loop_
_entity.id
_entity.type
_entity.pdbx_description
1 polymer ?
#
loop_
_entity_poly.entity_id
_entity_poly.type
_entity_poly.pdbx_seq_one_letter_code
_entity_poly.pdbx_strand_id
1 'polypeptide(L)'
;MSARVHDEVVAAPPDALSLVLGAPGSGKTSLLVHRLVALVEHGVTPDDQLIITPSRAQASVLRDRVGLELGLTTRGPRVRSLAAVAFSIVEAFHAQEHLAPPDLLQGSQIDADIAAILEGHIVDGSGPTWPEPLSEIVRMTPTFRGELREWMARVSEAGLDHEDILALAQRHQRPQWAAASVFREEFRSVLASARPGAFDSADIVRRAIVALESGLPEGVGNLVHCGIDDVQDFTSAGLDFLVALRSLGVGLTVVAEPDTAGNTFRGSEPRALSQLATTWGVAPVGLAQVHRHGSEIRSVVSSITQRIGTAGAG
;
A
#
# COMPACT_ATOMS: atom_id res chain seq x y z
N MET A 1 -22.07 10.15 -21.72
CA MET A 1 -21.10 9.05 -21.51
C MET A 1 -20.69 8.89 -20.04
N SER A 2 -20.39 9.98 -19.31
CA SER A 2 -19.98 9.91 -17.88
C SER A 2 -21.01 9.26 -16.94
N ALA A 3 -22.30 9.60 -17.06
CA ALA A 3 -23.36 8.99 -16.24
C ALA A 3 -23.46 7.47 -16.47
N ARG A 4 -23.31 7.02 -17.72
CA ARG A 4 -23.37 5.61 -18.07
C ARG A 4 -22.25 4.78 -17.42
N VAL A 5 -21.00 5.28 -17.42
CA VAL A 5 -19.88 4.60 -16.76
C VAL A 5 -20.09 4.52 -15.25
N HIS A 6 -20.57 5.61 -14.65
CA HIS A 6 -20.89 5.63 -13.22
C HIS A 6 -21.94 4.57 -12.88
N ASP A 7 -23.06 4.56 -13.61
CA ASP A 7 -24.17 3.63 -13.35
C ASP A 7 -23.77 2.17 -13.61
N GLU A 8 -22.97 1.91 -14.65
CA GLU A 8 -22.43 0.56 -14.95
C GLU A 8 -21.55 0.03 -13.81
N VAL A 9 -20.65 0.86 -13.26
CA VAL A 9 -19.79 0.45 -12.13
C VAL A 9 -20.62 0.26 -10.85
N VAL A 10 -21.57 1.16 -10.57
CA VAL A 10 -22.43 1.11 -9.38
C VAL A 10 -23.34 -0.11 -9.38
N ALA A 11 -23.85 -0.53 -10.55
CA ALA A 11 -24.74 -1.67 -10.69
C ALA A 11 -24.04 -3.03 -10.84
N ALA A 12 -22.70 -3.07 -10.90
CA ALA A 12 -21.95 -4.31 -11.11
C ALA A 12 -22.18 -5.34 -9.98
N PRO A 13 -21.97 -6.65 -10.19
CA PRO A 13 -22.06 -7.63 -9.10
C PRO A 13 -20.93 -7.44 -8.05
N PRO A 14 -21.08 -7.94 -6.81
CA PRO A 14 -20.12 -7.68 -5.72
C PRO A 14 -18.67 -8.08 -6.03
N ASP A 15 -18.49 -9.17 -6.78
CA ASP A 15 -17.22 -9.76 -7.20
C ASP A 15 -16.61 -9.11 -8.46
N ALA A 16 -17.26 -8.07 -9.01
CA ALA A 16 -16.79 -7.38 -10.20
C ALA A 16 -15.46 -6.67 -10.00
N LEU A 17 -14.66 -6.59 -11.07
CA LEU A 17 -13.45 -5.80 -11.16
C LEU A 17 -13.72 -4.57 -12.05
N SER A 18 -13.48 -3.37 -11.53
CA SER A 18 -13.61 -2.11 -12.24
C SER A 18 -12.37 -1.25 -12.03
N LEU A 19 -11.74 -0.83 -13.14
CA LEU A 19 -10.63 0.12 -13.14
C LEU A 19 -11.12 1.44 -13.67
N VAL A 20 -11.06 2.49 -12.87
CA VAL A 20 -11.67 3.77 -13.19
C VAL A 20 -10.63 4.89 -13.15
N LEU A 21 -10.48 5.59 -14.27
CA LEU A 21 -9.67 6.79 -14.37
C LEU A 21 -10.57 8.01 -14.27
N GLY A 22 -10.08 9.04 -13.59
CA GLY A 22 -10.78 10.31 -13.56
C GLY A 22 -9.85 11.43 -13.16
N ALA A 23 -10.06 12.59 -13.73
CA ALA A 23 -9.29 13.77 -13.39
C ALA A 23 -9.78 14.42 -12.07
N PRO A 24 -9.09 15.44 -11.54
CA PRO A 24 -9.48 16.08 -10.28
C PRO A 24 -10.91 16.58 -10.30
N GLY A 25 -11.69 16.17 -9.29
CA GLY A 25 -13.08 16.55 -9.18
C GLY A 25 -14.05 15.80 -10.10
N SER A 26 -13.64 14.69 -10.73
CA SER A 26 -14.52 13.88 -11.58
C SER A 26 -15.50 12.97 -10.83
N GLY A 27 -15.48 12.98 -9.50
CA GLY A 27 -16.39 12.18 -8.67
C GLY A 27 -15.92 10.76 -8.35
N LYS A 28 -14.64 10.42 -8.56
CA LYS A 28 -14.05 9.10 -8.22
C LYS A 28 -14.39 8.62 -6.79
N THR A 29 -14.10 9.44 -5.79
CA THR A 29 -14.42 9.10 -4.40
C THR A 29 -15.92 8.96 -4.19
N SER A 30 -16.76 9.80 -4.83
CA SER A 30 -18.23 9.66 -4.78
C SER A 30 -18.68 8.33 -5.39
N LEU A 31 -18.08 7.91 -6.51
CA LEU A 31 -18.36 6.64 -7.16
C LEU A 31 -18.09 5.47 -6.20
N LEU A 32 -16.98 5.48 -5.46
CA LEU A 32 -16.69 4.45 -4.46
C LEU A 32 -17.76 4.40 -3.36
N VAL A 33 -18.22 5.55 -2.88
CA VAL A 33 -19.28 5.61 -1.86
C VAL A 33 -20.61 5.10 -2.41
N HIS A 34 -21.04 5.58 -3.59
CA HIS A 34 -22.28 5.12 -4.24
C HIS A 34 -22.23 3.62 -4.54
N ARG A 35 -21.07 3.10 -4.92
CA ARG A 35 -20.86 1.67 -5.16
C ARG A 35 -21.12 0.85 -3.90
N LEU A 36 -20.57 1.28 -2.77
CA LEU A 36 -20.71 0.58 -1.49
C LEU A 36 -22.17 0.63 -0.99
N VAL A 37 -22.83 1.79 -1.11
CA VAL A 37 -24.27 1.94 -0.80
C VAL A 37 -25.13 1.03 -1.69
N ALA A 38 -24.91 1.04 -3.00
CA ALA A 38 -25.67 0.21 -3.93
C ALA A 38 -25.51 -1.28 -3.63
N LEU A 39 -24.30 -1.74 -3.29
CA LEU A 39 -24.09 -3.14 -2.91
C LEU A 39 -24.90 -3.52 -1.65
N VAL A 40 -25.03 -2.61 -0.69
CA VAL A 40 -25.88 -2.80 0.49
C VAL A 40 -27.36 -2.89 0.11
N GLU A 41 -27.84 -2.01 -0.79
CA GLU A 41 -29.21 -2.06 -1.31
C GLU A 41 -29.51 -3.38 -2.04
N HIS A 42 -28.49 -4.02 -2.63
CA HIS A 42 -28.59 -5.33 -3.28
C HIS A 42 -28.30 -6.51 -2.33
N GLY A 43 -28.27 -6.27 -1.02
CA GLY A 43 -28.23 -7.31 0.02
C GLY A 43 -26.84 -7.71 0.50
N VAL A 44 -25.78 -7.03 0.09
CA VAL A 44 -24.43 -7.25 0.64
C VAL A 44 -24.33 -6.60 2.02
N THR A 45 -23.87 -7.35 3.02
CA THR A 45 -23.68 -6.81 4.37
C THR A 45 -22.63 -5.68 4.35
N PRO A 46 -22.87 -4.54 5.02
CA PRO A 46 -21.88 -3.46 5.11
C PRO A 46 -20.52 -3.92 5.66
N ASP A 47 -20.50 -4.87 6.59
CA ASP A 47 -19.27 -5.42 7.19
C ASP A 47 -18.41 -6.23 6.21
N ASP A 48 -18.99 -6.73 5.12
CA ASP A 48 -18.35 -7.53 4.07
C ASP A 48 -17.72 -6.65 2.97
N GLN A 49 -17.74 -5.32 3.16
CA GLN A 49 -17.22 -4.35 2.20
C GLN A 49 -16.30 -3.34 2.87
N LEU A 50 -15.34 -2.81 2.12
CA LEU A 50 -14.39 -1.82 2.63
C LEU A 50 -13.92 -0.85 1.55
N ILE A 51 -13.61 0.39 1.94
CA ILE A 51 -12.77 1.28 1.13
C ILE A 51 -11.37 1.36 1.73
N ILE A 52 -10.37 1.11 0.89
CA ILE A 52 -8.95 1.18 1.22
C ILE A 52 -8.37 2.46 0.62
N THR A 53 -7.62 3.19 1.43
CA THR A 53 -6.92 4.41 1.05
C THR A 53 -5.41 4.26 1.32
N PRO A 54 -4.55 5.07 0.67
CA PRO A 54 -3.11 5.08 0.93
C PRO A 54 -2.73 5.40 2.38
N SER A 55 -3.45 6.33 3.03
CA SER A 55 -3.06 6.86 4.34
C SER A 55 -4.21 6.97 5.34
N ARG A 56 -3.88 6.97 6.63
CA ARG A 56 -4.88 7.14 7.71
C ARG A 56 -5.60 8.48 7.64
N ALA A 57 -4.91 9.53 7.19
CA ALA A 57 -5.49 10.86 7.03
C ALA A 57 -6.59 10.86 5.96
N GLN A 58 -6.31 10.27 4.79
CA GLN A 58 -7.29 10.12 3.72
C GLN A 58 -8.46 9.23 4.15
N ALA A 59 -8.17 8.10 4.82
CA ALA A 59 -9.21 7.25 5.39
C ALA A 59 -10.13 8.02 6.35
N SER A 60 -9.58 8.88 7.20
CA SER A 60 -10.35 9.65 8.19
C SER A 60 -11.31 10.63 7.52
N VAL A 61 -10.86 11.33 6.48
CA VAL A 61 -11.71 12.30 5.74
C VAL A 61 -12.87 11.59 5.05
N LEU A 62 -12.63 10.42 4.47
CA LEU A 62 -13.66 9.70 3.73
C LEU A 62 -14.63 8.91 4.64
N ARG A 63 -14.19 8.55 5.86
CA ARG A 63 -15.00 7.78 6.82
C ARG A 63 -16.31 8.46 7.19
N ASP A 64 -16.26 9.77 7.49
CA ASP A 64 -17.45 10.52 7.91
C ASP A 64 -18.50 10.56 6.79
N ARG A 65 -18.03 10.73 5.54
CA ARG A 65 -18.91 10.71 4.37
C ARG A 65 -19.56 9.35 4.17
N VAL A 66 -18.79 8.27 4.22
CA VAL A 66 -19.32 6.90 4.08
C VAL A 66 -20.30 6.57 5.21
N GLY A 67 -20.02 7.01 6.44
CA GLY A 67 -20.93 6.82 7.58
C GLY A 67 -22.28 7.52 7.39
N LEU A 68 -22.27 8.76 6.91
CA LEU A 68 -23.49 9.53 6.63
C LEU A 68 -24.33 8.91 5.49
N GLU A 69 -23.68 8.50 4.40
CA GLU A 69 -24.36 7.96 3.22
C GLU A 69 -24.89 6.53 3.46
N LEU A 70 -24.17 5.71 4.23
CA LEU A 70 -24.66 4.38 4.60
C LEU A 70 -25.81 4.46 5.60
N GLY A 71 -25.70 5.32 6.62
CA GLY A 71 -26.72 5.43 7.67
C GLY A 71 -26.92 4.16 8.51
N LEU A 72 -25.96 3.22 8.48
CA LEU A 72 -26.04 1.91 9.15
C LEU A 72 -24.93 1.71 10.18
N THR A 73 -25.24 0.95 11.23
CA THR A 73 -24.25 0.51 12.21
C THR A 73 -23.41 -0.62 11.63
N THR A 74 -22.09 -0.54 11.80
CA THR A 74 -21.11 -1.55 11.35
C THR A 74 -20.22 -1.97 12.51
N ARG A 75 -19.57 -3.14 12.43
CA ARG A 75 -18.63 -3.64 13.46
C ARG A 75 -17.35 -2.81 13.56
N GLY A 76 -17.07 -1.97 12.58
CA GLY A 76 -15.91 -1.11 12.53
C GLY A 76 -15.89 -0.23 11.27
N PRO A 77 -14.92 0.67 11.14
CA PRO A 77 -14.90 1.65 10.06
C PRO A 77 -14.83 0.98 8.68
N ARG A 78 -15.75 1.39 7.79
CA ARG A 78 -15.79 0.94 6.38
C ARG A 78 -14.78 1.64 5.47
N VAL A 79 -13.98 2.54 6.05
CA VAL A 79 -12.87 3.20 5.37
C VAL A 79 -11.62 3.10 6.23
N ARG A 80 -10.58 2.48 5.68
CA ARG A 80 -9.31 2.19 6.35
C ARG A 80 -8.14 2.48 5.42
N SER A 81 -6.96 2.73 6.01
CA SER A 81 -5.72 2.80 5.23
C SER A 81 -5.21 1.40 4.91
N LEU A 82 -4.50 1.21 3.80
CA LEU A 82 -3.88 -0.07 3.41
C LEU A 82 -3.14 -0.74 4.57
N ALA A 83 -2.24 -0.01 5.24
CA ALA A 83 -1.48 -0.54 6.38
C ALA A 83 -2.37 -1.02 7.55
N ALA A 84 -3.54 -0.39 7.75
CA ALA A 84 -4.47 -0.79 8.81
C ALA A 84 -5.26 -2.04 8.42
N VAL A 85 -5.54 -2.24 7.13
CA VAL A 85 -6.17 -3.47 6.63
C VAL A 85 -5.19 -4.63 6.71
N ALA A 86 -3.97 -4.42 6.19
CA ALA A 86 -2.88 -5.37 6.27
C ALA A 86 -2.61 -5.82 7.71
N PHE A 87 -2.52 -4.88 8.66
CA PHE A 87 -2.34 -5.20 10.07
C PHE A 87 -3.47 -6.09 10.62
N SER A 88 -4.74 -5.78 10.34
CA SER A 88 -5.85 -6.63 10.81
C SER A 88 -5.88 -8.02 10.18
N ILE A 89 -5.42 -8.17 8.93
CA ILE A 89 -5.27 -9.48 8.31
C ILE A 89 -4.18 -10.28 9.03
N VAL A 90 -3.02 -9.66 9.28
CA VAL A 90 -1.92 -10.31 10.01
C VAL A 90 -2.33 -10.66 11.44
N GLU A 91 -3.05 -9.76 12.13
CA GLU A 91 -3.58 -9.99 13.48
C GLU A 91 -4.54 -11.18 13.52
N ALA A 92 -5.49 -11.24 12.59
CA ALA A 92 -6.43 -12.35 12.49
C ALA A 92 -5.72 -13.68 12.14
N PHE A 93 -4.76 -13.65 11.22
CA PHE A 93 -3.95 -14.82 10.86
C PHE A 93 -3.13 -15.31 12.06
N HIS A 94 -2.44 -14.41 12.77
CA HIS A 94 -1.67 -14.77 13.96
C HIS A 94 -2.54 -15.38 15.06
N ALA A 95 -3.75 -14.85 15.27
CA ALA A 95 -4.69 -15.41 16.23
C ALA A 95 -5.15 -16.82 15.83
N GLN A 96 -5.46 -17.03 14.55
CA GLN A 96 -5.87 -18.31 13.97
C GLN A 96 -4.76 -19.36 14.06
N GLU A 97 -3.52 -18.99 13.75
CA GLU A 97 -2.35 -19.86 13.76
C GLU A 97 -1.65 -19.96 15.14
N HIS A 98 -2.23 -19.35 16.17
CA HIS A 98 -1.69 -19.31 17.54
C HIS A 98 -0.24 -18.77 17.63
N LEU A 99 0.07 -17.76 16.81
CA LEU A 99 1.35 -17.05 16.81
C LEU A 99 1.33 -15.87 17.80
N ALA A 100 2.52 -15.35 18.14
CA ALA A 100 2.64 -14.14 18.94
C ALA A 100 1.92 -12.96 18.26
N PRO A 101 1.12 -12.17 18.98
CA PRO A 101 0.33 -11.10 18.37
C PRO A 101 1.25 -10.06 17.67
N PRO A 102 0.84 -9.52 16.51
CA PRO A 102 1.66 -8.55 15.80
C PRO A 102 1.77 -7.25 16.59
N ASP A 103 2.98 -6.74 16.73
CA ASP A 103 3.30 -5.46 17.35
C ASP A 103 4.02 -4.57 16.32
N LEU A 104 3.48 -3.36 16.08
CA LEU A 104 4.08 -2.43 15.13
C LEU A 104 5.15 -1.59 15.83
N LEU A 105 6.40 -1.79 15.41
CA LEU A 105 7.52 -1.04 15.93
C LEU A 105 7.43 0.43 15.57
N GLN A 106 7.69 1.28 16.55
CA GLN A 106 7.82 2.72 16.34
C GLN A 106 9.17 3.04 15.70
N GLY A 107 9.23 4.11 14.90
CA GLY A 107 10.47 4.51 14.22
C GLY A 107 11.64 4.79 15.18
N SER A 108 11.36 5.30 16.38
CA SER A 108 12.36 5.49 17.45
C SER A 108 12.91 4.16 17.97
N GLN A 109 12.05 3.15 18.09
CA GLN A 109 12.46 1.82 18.53
C GLN A 109 13.35 1.16 17.48
N ILE A 110 12.95 1.23 16.20
CA ILE A 110 13.75 0.74 15.07
C ILE A 110 15.11 1.44 15.02
N ASP A 111 15.17 2.77 15.20
CA ASP A 111 16.44 3.49 15.22
C ASP A 111 17.35 3.04 16.37
N ALA A 112 16.79 2.85 17.57
CA ALA A 112 17.54 2.36 18.72
C ALA A 112 18.09 0.94 18.50
N ASP A 113 17.30 0.07 17.90
CA ASP A 113 17.71 -1.30 17.56
C ASP A 113 18.84 -1.30 16.51
N ILE A 114 18.72 -0.47 15.47
CA ILE A 114 19.77 -0.29 14.45
C ILE A 114 21.05 0.23 15.12
N ALA A 115 20.95 1.24 15.99
CA ALA A 115 22.09 1.82 16.68
C ALA A 115 22.82 0.77 17.54
N ALA A 116 22.08 -0.01 18.32
CA ALA A 116 22.64 -1.04 19.19
C ALA A 116 23.38 -2.14 18.41
N ILE A 117 22.84 -2.59 17.28
CA ILE A 117 23.49 -3.62 16.46
C ILE A 117 24.75 -3.05 15.79
N LEU A 118 24.69 -1.83 15.24
CA LEU A 118 25.87 -1.18 14.65
C LEU A 118 26.98 -0.93 15.66
N GLU A 119 26.63 -0.52 16.88
CA GLU A 119 27.59 -0.34 17.97
C GLU A 119 28.23 -1.67 18.38
N GLY A 120 27.44 -2.73 18.50
CA GLY A 120 27.94 -4.09 18.75
C GLY A 120 28.93 -4.56 17.68
N HIS A 121 28.63 -4.34 16.40
CA HIS A 121 29.55 -4.66 15.29
C HIS A 121 30.89 -3.95 15.42
N ILE A 122 30.89 -2.68 15.82
CA ILE A 122 32.12 -1.89 15.97
C ILE A 122 32.94 -2.39 17.16
N VAL A 123 32.30 -2.61 18.31
CA VAL A 123 32.98 -3.07 19.54
C VAL A 123 33.58 -4.47 19.36
N ASP A 124 32.83 -5.38 18.74
CA ASP A 124 33.23 -6.79 18.60
C ASP A 124 34.07 -7.04 17.33
N GLY A 125 34.22 -6.04 16.46
CA GLY A 125 34.87 -6.20 15.14
C GLY A 125 34.12 -7.20 14.25
N SER A 126 32.79 -7.23 14.34
CA SER A 126 31.90 -8.17 13.67
C SER A 126 30.99 -7.47 12.65
N GLY A 127 30.00 -8.19 12.12
CA GLY A 127 29.02 -7.65 11.18
C GLY A 127 29.50 -7.58 9.72
N PRO A 128 28.79 -6.81 8.87
CA PRO A 128 29.09 -6.71 7.46
C PRO A 128 30.40 -5.97 7.18
N THR A 129 31.03 -6.29 6.05
CA THR A 129 32.11 -5.45 5.49
C THR A 129 31.53 -4.21 4.81
N TRP A 130 31.52 -3.09 5.54
CA TRP A 130 31.07 -1.80 4.99
C TRP A 130 32.17 -1.14 4.15
N PRO A 131 31.88 -0.72 2.89
CA PRO A 131 32.86 -0.05 2.05
C PRO A 131 33.04 1.42 2.44
N GLU A 132 34.19 2.02 2.10
CA GLU A 132 34.34 3.49 2.11
C GLU A 132 33.25 4.16 1.23
N PRO A 133 32.66 5.29 1.65
CA PRO A 133 33.00 6.12 2.81
C PRO A 133 32.28 5.74 4.13
N LEU A 134 31.66 4.56 4.23
CA LEU A 134 30.83 4.14 5.37
C LEU A 134 31.66 3.63 6.56
N SER A 135 32.57 4.49 7.02
CA SER A 135 33.40 4.23 8.20
C SER A 135 32.57 4.08 9.49
N GLU A 136 33.19 3.58 10.55
CA GLU A 136 32.57 3.44 11.88
C GLU A 136 31.90 4.74 12.36
N ILE A 137 32.60 5.87 12.20
CA ILE A 137 32.09 7.20 12.59
C ILE A 137 30.81 7.54 11.83
N VAL A 138 30.77 7.27 10.52
CA VAL A 138 29.60 7.53 9.68
C VAL A 138 28.43 6.65 10.12
N ARG A 139 28.68 5.37 10.38
CA ARG A 139 27.65 4.39 10.79
C ARG A 139 26.96 4.77 12.11
N MET A 140 27.68 5.45 13.00
CA MET A 140 27.11 5.93 14.27
C MET A 140 26.25 7.20 14.14
N THR A 141 26.22 7.84 12.97
CA THR A 141 25.44 9.07 12.78
C THR A 141 23.93 8.77 12.67
N PRO A 142 23.06 9.66 13.20
CA PRO A 142 21.62 9.56 12.99
C PRO A 142 21.22 9.58 11.50
N THR A 143 21.96 10.32 10.68
CA THR A 143 21.71 10.40 9.23
C THR A 143 21.87 9.04 8.56
N PHE A 144 22.99 8.35 8.81
CA PHE A 144 23.23 7.02 8.25
C PHE A 144 22.14 6.03 8.66
N ARG A 145 21.78 5.98 9.95
CA ARG A 145 20.72 5.08 10.42
C ARG A 145 19.36 5.41 9.80
N GLY A 146 19.06 6.70 9.63
CA GLY A 146 17.87 7.16 8.93
C GLY A 146 17.81 6.66 7.49
N GLU A 147 18.92 6.80 6.75
CA GLU A 147 19.05 6.30 5.37
C GLU A 147 18.98 4.77 5.29
N LEU A 148 19.65 4.06 6.20
CA LEU A 148 19.61 2.60 6.26
C LEU A 148 18.19 2.10 6.56
N ARG A 149 17.48 2.71 7.50
CA ARG A 149 16.09 2.38 7.82
C ARG A 149 15.16 2.63 6.63
N GLU A 150 15.30 3.77 5.97
CA GLU A 150 14.51 4.07 4.77
C GLU A 150 14.82 3.07 3.65
N TRP A 151 16.09 2.74 3.42
CA TRP A 151 16.49 1.73 2.46
C TRP A 151 15.89 0.36 2.79
N MET A 152 15.94 -0.08 4.05
CA MET A 152 15.34 -1.34 4.50
C MET A 152 13.83 -1.39 4.26
N ALA A 153 13.13 -0.28 4.53
CA ALA A 153 11.70 -0.16 4.23
C ALA A 153 11.42 -0.31 2.72
N ARG A 154 12.23 0.31 1.85
CA ARG A 154 12.05 0.23 0.39
C ARG A 154 12.30 -1.17 -0.17
N VAL A 155 13.34 -1.86 0.28
CA VAL A 155 13.61 -3.24 -0.18
C VAL A 155 12.53 -4.20 0.30
N SER A 156 12.02 -4.01 1.53
CA SER A 156 10.87 -4.76 2.04
C SER A 156 9.61 -4.52 1.21
N GLU A 157 9.29 -3.27 0.88
CA GLU A 157 8.16 -2.95 0.00
C GLU A 157 8.34 -3.55 -1.41
N ALA A 158 9.54 -3.54 -1.96
CA ALA A 158 9.85 -4.16 -3.24
C ALA A 158 9.81 -5.71 -3.18
N GLY A 159 9.72 -6.31 -1.99
CA GLY A 159 9.70 -7.76 -1.82
C GLY A 159 11.06 -8.42 -2.12
N LEU A 160 12.15 -7.66 -2.07
CA LEU A 160 13.49 -8.17 -2.37
C LEU A 160 14.03 -8.93 -1.15
N ASP A 161 14.45 -10.17 -1.38
CA ASP A 161 15.14 -10.98 -0.38
C ASP A 161 16.65 -10.71 -0.35
N HIS A 162 17.36 -11.45 0.51
CA HIS A 162 18.80 -11.30 0.65
C HIS A 162 19.55 -11.54 -0.67
N GLU A 163 19.19 -12.60 -1.40
CA GLU A 163 19.84 -13.03 -2.63
C GLU A 163 19.56 -12.07 -3.78
N ASP A 164 18.31 -11.58 -3.89
CA ASP A 164 17.94 -10.53 -4.84
C ASP A 164 18.79 -9.29 -4.66
N ILE A 165 18.96 -8.84 -3.41
CA ILE A 165 19.76 -7.64 -3.09
C ILE A 165 21.24 -7.87 -3.40
N LEU A 166 21.79 -9.05 -3.08
CA LEU A 166 23.18 -9.38 -3.42
C LEU A 166 23.41 -9.42 -4.94
N ALA A 167 22.50 -10.01 -5.71
CA ALA A 167 22.57 -10.03 -7.16
C ALA A 167 22.52 -8.61 -7.76
N LEU A 168 21.65 -7.74 -7.23
CA LEU A 168 21.58 -6.33 -7.63
C LEU A 168 22.84 -5.56 -7.23
N ALA A 169 23.35 -5.78 -6.02
CA ALA A 169 24.58 -5.18 -5.53
C ALA A 169 25.78 -5.51 -6.44
N GLN A 170 25.88 -6.78 -6.86
CA GLN A 170 26.92 -7.22 -7.79
C GLN A 170 26.74 -6.61 -9.17
N ARG A 171 25.53 -6.71 -9.74
CA ARG A 171 25.21 -6.20 -11.09
C ARG A 171 25.48 -4.71 -11.22
N HIS A 172 25.15 -3.93 -10.19
CA HIS A 172 25.30 -2.48 -10.20
C HIS A 172 26.59 -1.98 -9.53
N GLN A 173 27.47 -2.89 -9.09
CA GLN A 173 28.72 -2.57 -8.42
C GLN A 173 28.51 -1.66 -7.21
N ARG A 174 27.53 -2.00 -6.37
CA ARG A 174 27.15 -1.27 -5.16
C ARG A 174 27.45 -2.13 -3.92
N PRO A 175 28.71 -2.21 -3.46
CA PRO A 175 29.08 -3.02 -2.29
C PRO A 175 28.33 -2.62 -1.02
N GLN A 176 27.91 -1.35 -0.90
CA GLN A 176 27.10 -0.88 0.23
C GLN A 176 25.73 -1.55 0.31
N TRP A 177 25.15 -1.98 -0.82
CA TRP A 177 23.87 -2.72 -0.82
C TRP A 177 24.04 -4.13 -0.30
N ALA A 178 25.18 -4.78 -0.61
CA ALA A 178 25.51 -6.09 -0.06
C ALA A 178 25.71 -6.01 1.47
N ALA A 179 26.47 -5.02 1.94
CA ALA A 179 26.67 -4.79 3.38
C ALA A 179 25.34 -4.52 4.11
N ALA A 180 24.49 -3.67 3.53
CA ALA A 180 23.16 -3.38 4.09
C ALA A 180 22.23 -4.60 4.07
N SER A 181 22.33 -5.49 3.07
CA SER A 181 21.59 -6.75 3.02
C SER A 181 21.96 -7.69 4.16
N VAL A 182 23.27 -7.87 4.40
CA VAL A 182 23.76 -8.69 5.52
C VAL A 182 23.30 -8.12 6.86
N PHE A 183 23.41 -6.81 7.04
CA PHE A 183 22.91 -6.14 8.25
C PHE A 183 21.41 -6.35 8.44
N ARG A 184 20.61 -6.21 7.37
CA ARG A 184 19.16 -6.36 7.43
C ARG A 184 18.74 -7.77 7.85
N GLU A 185 19.42 -8.81 7.37
CA GLU A 185 19.11 -10.19 7.76
C GLU A 185 19.41 -10.44 9.25
N GLU A 186 20.55 -9.94 9.73
CA GLU A 186 20.87 -9.98 11.16
C GLU A 186 19.84 -9.21 11.99
N PHE A 187 19.50 -7.98 11.57
CA PHE A 187 18.49 -7.15 12.21
C PHE A 187 17.15 -7.88 12.33
N ARG A 188 16.68 -8.51 11.25
CA ARG A 188 15.43 -9.29 11.24
C ARG A 188 15.51 -10.50 12.17
N SER A 189 16.63 -11.21 12.19
CA SER A 189 16.87 -12.35 13.08
C SER A 189 16.86 -11.93 14.55
N VAL A 190 17.57 -10.86 14.89
CA VAL A 190 17.63 -10.29 16.25
C VAL A 190 16.24 -9.85 16.69
N LEU A 191 15.49 -9.13 15.83
CA LEU A 191 14.11 -8.74 16.15
C LEU A 191 13.20 -9.93 16.40
N ALA A 192 13.21 -10.92 15.50
CA ALA A 192 12.36 -12.10 15.61
C ALA A 192 12.64 -12.90 16.89
N SER A 193 13.91 -12.95 17.32
CA SER A 193 14.29 -13.62 18.56
C SER A 193 13.95 -12.82 19.81
N ALA A 194 14.18 -11.50 19.80
CA ALA A 194 14.03 -10.66 21.00
C ALA A 194 12.57 -10.28 21.27
N ARG A 195 11.80 -10.03 20.20
CA ARG A 195 10.39 -9.62 20.25
C ARG A 195 9.61 -10.38 19.17
N PRO A 196 9.22 -11.63 19.41
CA PRO A 196 8.36 -12.37 18.49
C PRO A 196 7.07 -11.60 18.21
N GLY A 197 6.73 -11.43 16.92
CA GLY A 197 5.57 -10.65 16.49
C GLY A 197 5.84 -9.16 16.24
N ALA A 198 7.03 -8.64 16.59
CA ALA A 198 7.37 -7.25 16.30
C ALA A 198 7.73 -7.05 14.82
N PHE A 199 7.05 -6.11 14.18
CA PHE A 199 7.19 -5.84 12.74
C PHE A 199 7.33 -4.34 12.46
N ASP A 200 8.10 -4.02 11.42
CA ASP A 200 8.04 -2.69 10.82
C ASP A 200 6.74 -2.53 10.01
N SER A 201 6.24 -1.30 10.00
CA SER A 201 5.17 -0.81 9.14
C SER A 201 5.36 -1.13 7.65
N ALA A 202 6.60 -1.11 7.13
CA ALA A 202 6.87 -1.44 5.73
C ALA A 202 6.70 -2.95 5.42
N ASP A 203 6.94 -3.81 6.41
CA ASP A 203 6.81 -5.27 6.26
C ASP A 203 5.35 -5.74 6.36
N ILE A 204 4.46 -4.97 7.01
CA ILE A 204 3.13 -5.46 7.37
C ILE A 204 2.26 -5.80 6.14
N VAL A 205 2.41 -5.06 5.04
CA VAL A 205 1.66 -5.30 3.80
C VAL A 205 2.11 -6.61 3.15
N ARG A 206 3.43 -6.85 3.08
CA ARG A 206 3.99 -8.11 2.56
C ARG A 206 3.60 -9.30 3.41
N ARG A 207 3.59 -9.14 4.73
CA ARG A 207 3.10 -10.18 5.65
C ARG A 207 1.62 -10.48 5.46
N ALA A 208 0.80 -9.45 5.23
CA ALA A 208 -0.61 -9.65 4.92
C ALA A 208 -0.79 -10.42 3.61
N ILE A 209 0.03 -10.19 2.58
CA ILE A 209 0.00 -10.98 1.34
C ILE A 209 0.25 -12.46 1.64
N VAL A 210 1.29 -12.78 2.42
CA VAL A 210 1.58 -14.17 2.81
C VAL A 210 0.43 -14.78 3.61
N ALA A 211 -0.15 -14.03 4.55
CA ALA A 211 -1.30 -14.49 5.32
C ALA A 211 -2.56 -14.77 4.46
N LEU A 212 -2.67 -14.15 3.28
CA LEU A 212 -3.76 -14.34 2.33
C LEU A 212 -3.57 -15.58 1.44
N GLU A 213 -2.39 -16.22 1.42
CA GLU A 213 -2.14 -17.41 0.59
C GLU A 213 -3.06 -18.59 0.95
N SER A 214 -3.46 -18.68 2.23
CA SER A 214 -4.41 -19.68 2.73
C SER A 214 -5.88 -19.24 2.65
N GLY A 215 -6.17 -18.08 2.05
CA GLY A 215 -7.48 -17.45 2.05
C GLY A 215 -7.60 -16.28 3.04
N LEU A 216 -8.80 -15.72 3.17
CA LEU A 216 -9.07 -14.69 4.18
C LEU A 216 -9.10 -15.33 5.57
N PRO A 217 -8.30 -14.84 6.54
CA PRO A 217 -8.36 -15.34 7.92
C PRO A 217 -9.75 -15.13 8.53
N GLU A 218 -10.20 -16.07 9.37
CA GLU A 218 -11.58 -16.09 9.89
C GLU A 218 -11.97 -14.77 10.61
N GLY A 219 -11.03 -14.16 11.33
CA GLY A 219 -11.24 -12.90 12.06
C GLY A 219 -11.46 -11.67 11.17
N VAL A 220 -11.13 -11.74 9.88
CA VAL A 220 -11.36 -10.64 8.91
C VAL A 220 -12.82 -10.62 8.43
N GLY A 221 -13.51 -11.76 8.50
CA GLY A 221 -14.86 -11.93 7.97
C GLY A 221 -14.89 -12.18 6.46
N ASN A 222 -16.10 -12.17 5.89
CA ASN A 222 -16.34 -12.52 4.50
C ASN A 222 -16.22 -11.29 3.59
N LEU A 223 -15.00 -10.76 3.42
CA LEU A 223 -14.77 -9.59 2.57
C LEU A 223 -15.10 -9.92 1.10
N VAL A 224 -16.20 -9.36 0.57
CA VAL A 224 -16.64 -9.61 -0.81
C VAL A 224 -16.27 -8.49 -1.77
N HIS A 225 -16.13 -7.25 -1.30
CA HIS A 225 -15.82 -6.10 -2.16
C HIS A 225 -14.88 -5.09 -1.48
N CYS A 226 -13.94 -4.55 -2.26
CA CYS A 226 -13.10 -3.42 -1.86
C CYS A 226 -13.11 -2.28 -2.89
N GLY A 227 -13.43 -1.07 -2.43
CA GLY A 227 -13.13 0.16 -3.15
C GLY A 227 -11.71 0.62 -2.85
N ILE A 228 -10.92 0.98 -3.86
CA ILE A 228 -9.54 1.45 -3.69
C ILE A 228 -9.46 2.88 -4.17
N ASP A 229 -9.25 3.82 -3.26
CA ASP A 229 -9.06 5.24 -3.57
C ASP A 229 -7.57 5.56 -3.79
N ASP A 230 -7.28 6.52 -4.65
CA ASP A 230 -5.92 7.02 -4.94
C ASP A 230 -4.86 5.93 -5.13
N VAL A 231 -5.14 4.91 -5.96
CA VAL A 231 -4.21 3.77 -6.16
C VAL A 231 -2.83 4.18 -6.69
N GLN A 232 -2.70 5.35 -7.34
CA GLN A 232 -1.42 5.92 -7.78
C GLN A 232 -0.45 6.23 -6.63
N ASP A 233 -0.97 6.33 -5.40
CA ASP A 233 -0.19 6.53 -4.17
C ASP A 233 0.17 5.21 -3.46
N PHE A 234 -0.20 4.05 -4.01
CA PHE A 234 0.19 2.75 -3.47
C PHE A 234 1.61 2.38 -3.90
N THR A 235 2.32 1.69 -3.02
CA THR A 235 3.62 1.07 -3.33
C THR A 235 3.42 -0.25 -4.09
N SER A 236 4.49 -0.84 -4.61
CA SER A 236 4.45 -2.16 -5.27
C SER A 236 3.82 -3.24 -4.37
N ALA A 237 4.18 -3.28 -3.07
CA ALA A 237 3.54 -4.15 -2.09
C ALA A 237 2.03 -3.91 -1.99
N GLY A 238 1.59 -2.65 -2.07
CA GLY A 238 0.18 -2.31 -2.10
C GLY A 238 -0.53 -2.85 -3.33
N LEU A 239 0.08 -2.78 -4.51
CA LEU A 239 -0.51 -3.35 -5.74
C LEU A 239 -0.58 -4.87 -5.67
N ASP A 240 0.49 -5.52 -5.21
CA ASP A 240 0.54 -6.97 -5.02
C ASP A 240 -0.51 -7.44 -4.01
N PHE A 241 -0.78 -6.64 -2.97
CA PHE A 241 -1.86 -6.88 -2.02
C PHE A 241 -3.24 -6.87 -2.69
N LEU A 242 -3.49 -5.95 -3.65
CA LEU A 242 -4.73 -5.96 -4.42
C LEU A 242 -4.83 -7.19 -5.33
N VAL A 243 -3.72 -7.62 -5.92
CA VAL A 243 -3.66 -8.85 -6.72
C VAL A 243 -3.99 -10.07 -5.84
N ALA A 244 -3.45 -10.14 -4.63
CA ALA A 244 -3.74 -11.20 -3.66
C ALA A 244 -5.23 -11.23 -3.30
N LEU A 245 -5.83 -10.09 -2.93
CA LEU A 245 -7.28 -10.01 -2.68
C LEU A 245 -8.10 -10.45 -3.90
N ARG A 246 -7.71 -10.03 -5.10
CA ARG A 246 -8.44 -10.42 -6.31
C ARG A 246 -8.38 -11.91 -6.58
N SER A 247 -7.23 -12.55 -6.30
CA SER A 247 -7.06 -14.00 -6.46
C SER A 247 -7.97 -14.82 -5.54
N LEU A 248 -8.40 -14.24 -4.41
CA LEU A 248 -9.38 -14.81 -3.49
C LEU A 248 -10.84 -14.58 -3.92
N GLY A 249 -11.07 -13.95 -5.08
CA GLY A 249 -12.42 -13.67 -5.60
C GLY A 249 -13.05 -12.38 -5.08
N VAL A 250 -12.32 -11.58 -4.28
CA VAL A 250 -12.81 -10.26 -3.83
C VAL A 250 -13.01 -9.36 -5.04
N GLY A 251 -14.18 -8.72 -5.14
CA GLY A 251 -14.43 -7.71 -6.16
C GLY A 251 -13.71 -6.40 -5.83
N LEU A 252 -13.21 -5.71 -6.85
CA LEU A 252 -12.41 -4.50 -6.67
C LEU A 252 -12.94 -3.37 -7.55
N THR A 253 -13.21 -2.21 -6.95
CA THR A 253 -13.41 -0.95 -7.68
C THR A 253 -12.21 -0.05 -7.42
N VAL A 254 -11.28 0.01 -8.37
CA VAL A 254 -10.03 0.77 -8.25
C VAL A 254 -10.18 2.10 -8.97
N VAL A 255 -10.07 3.21 -8.25
CA VAL A 255 -10.05 4.54 -8.86
C VAL A 255 -8.63 5.11 -8.83
N ALA A 256 -8.24 5.78 -9.92
CA ALA A 256 -6.95 6.44 -10.01
C ALA A 256 -7.05 7.83 -10.61
N GLU A 257 -6.11 8.67 -10.21
CA GLU A 257 -5.88 9.98 -10.79
C GLU A 257 -4.46 10.07 -11.39
N PRO A 258 -4.33 9.92 -12.71
CA PRO A 258 -3.01 9.90 -13.35
C PRO A 258 -2.28 11.25 -13.26
N ASP A 259 -3.03 12.34 -13.00
CA ASP A 259 -2.53 13.72 -12.98
C ASP A 259 -1.98 14.17 -11.61
N THR A 260 -2.14 13.38 -10.54
CA THR A 260 -1.81 13.82 -9.16
C THR A 260 -0.87 12.90 -8.39
N ALA A 261 -0.18 11.96 -9.06
CA ALA A 261 0.82 11.11 -8.42
C ALA A 261 1.90 11.96 -7.72
N GLY A 262 1.84 12.04 -6.38
CA GLY A 262 2.66 12.96 -5.57
C GLY A 262 3.65 12.28 -4.63
N ASN A 263 3.50 10.97 -4.41
CA ASN A 263 4.28 10.20 -3.43
C ASN A 263 5.38 9.30 -4.03
N THR A 264 5.87 9.61 -5.24
CA THR A 264 6.87 8.78 -5.94
C THR A 264 8.20 8.65 -5.19
N PHE A 265 8.59 9.67 -4.42
CA PHE A 265 9.76 9.61 -3.53
C PHE A 265 9.56 8.63 -2.36
N ARG A 266 8.31 8.24 -2.07
CA ARG A 266 7.96 7.16 -1.13
C ARG A 266 7.51 5.89 -1.85
N GLY A 267 8.08 5.60 -3.02
CA GLY A 267 7.87 4.33 -3.71
C GLY A 267 6.47 4.12 -4.25
N SER A 268 5.64 5.17 -4.33
CA SER A 268 4.35 5.06 -5.01
C SER A 268 4.55 4.83 -6.50
N GLU A 269 3.64 4.08 -7.12
CA GLU A 269 3.74 3.68 -8.53
C GLU A 269 2.82 4.54 -9.41
N PRO A 270 3.32 5.54 -10.16
CA PRO A 270 2.49 6.38 -11.05
C PRO A 270 1.80 5.58 -12.16
N ARG A 271 2.32 4.38 -12.45
CA ARG A 271 1.78 3.44 -13.44
C ARG A 271 0.90 2.37 -12.80
N ALA A 272 0.58 2.47 -11.51
CA ALA A 272 -0.18 1.48 -10.77
C ALA A 272 -1.41 0.98 -11.53
N LEU A 273 -2.26 1.88 -12.01
CA LEU A 273 -3.47 1.46 -12.72
C LEU A 273 -3.17 0.76 -14.06
N SER A 274 -2.16 1.23 -14.81
CA SER A 274 -1.75 0.60 -16.07
C SER A 274 -1.14 -0.79 -15.85
N GLN A 275 -0.39 -0.96 -14.76
CA GLN A 275 0.14 -2.25 -14.33
C GLN A 275 -1.00 -3.19 -13.96
N LEU A 276 -1.93 -2.76 -13.11
CA LEU A 276 -3.11 -3.54 -12.73
C LEU A 276 -3.99 -3.91 -13.94
N ALA A 277 -4.19 -2.97 -14.87
CA ALA A 277 -4.91 -3.20 -16.12
C ALA A 277 -4.25 -4.31 -16.96
N THR A 278 -2.92 -4.29 -17.04
CA THR A 278 -2.15 -5.34 -17.74
C THR A 278 -2.27 -6.68 -17.01
N THR A 279 -2.07 -6.68 -15.69
CA THR A 279 -2.13 -7.89 -14.85
C THR A 279 -3.50 -8.58 -14.93
N TRP A 280 -4.58 -7.80 -14.92
CA TRP A 280 -5.94 -8.35 -14.95
C TRP A 280 -6.56 -8.44 -16.36
N GLY A 281 -5.88 -7.93 -17.39
CA GLY A 281 -6.40 -7.89 -18.76
C GLY A 281 -7.67 -7.05 -18.91
N VAL A 282 -7.85 -6.04 -18.07
CA VAL A 282 -9.05 -5.16 -18.04
C VAL A 282 -8.65 -3.74 -18.41
N ALA A 283 -9.34 -3.16 -19.40
CA ALA A 283 -9.13 -1.77 -19.79
C ALA A 283 -9.77 -0.81 -18.77
N PRO A 284 -9.06 0.26 -18.35
CA PRO A 284 -9.66 1.30 -17.51
C PRO A 284 -10.79 2.05 -18.23
N VAL A 285 -11.83 2.42 -17.48
CA VAL A 285 -12.92 3.28 -17.93
C VAL A 285 -12.75 4.70 -17.38
N GLY A 286 -12.98 5.71 -18.22
CA GLY A 286 -12.76 7.11 -17.87
C GLY A 286 -14.02 7.84 -17.40
N LEU A 287 -13.91 8.61 -16.30
CA LEU A 287 -14.87 9.61 -15.88
C LEU A 287 -14.60 10.93 -16.62
N ALA A 288 -15.43 11.22 -17.62
CA ALA A 288 -15.22 12.34 -18.54
C ALA A 288 -15.61 13.71 -17.96
N GLN A 289 -16.50 13.75 -16.97
CA GLN A 289 -17.00 15.01 -16.39
C GLN A 289 -16.22 15.41 -15.14
N VAL A 290 -16.03 16.72 -14.97
CA VAL A 290 -15.51 17.31 -13.72
C VAL A 290 -16.59 18.18 -13.10
N HIS A 291 -16.84 17.96 -11.82
CA HIS A 291 -17.90 18.60 -11.06
C HIS A 291 -17.39 19.73 -10.16
N ARG A 292 -16.08 19.79 -9.89
CA ARG A 292 -15.51 20.71 -8.89
C ARG A 292 -15.32 22.14 -9.42
N HIS A 293 -15.03 22.31 -10.71
CA HIS A 293 -14.70 23.61 -11.28
C HIS A 293 -15.20 23.76 -12.73
N GLY A 294 -15.38 25.01 -13.16
CA GLY A 294 -15.80 25.37 -14.51
C GLY A 294 -14.79 25.03 -15.60
N SER A 295 -15.19 25.29 -16.85
CA SER A 295 -14.41 24.97 -18.05
C SER A 295 -13.11 25.79 -18.15
N GLU A 296 -13.07 27.03 -17.63
CA GLU A 296 -11.84 27.84 -17.69
C GLU A 296 -10.73 27.25 -16.84
N ILE A 297 -11.02 26.90 -15.57
CA ILE A 297 -10.06 26.25 -14.67
C ILE A 297 -9.66 24.88 -15.23
N ARG A 298 -10.62 24.13 -15.80
CA ARG A 298 -10.34 22.84 -16.44
C ARG A 298 -9.35 22.97 -17.60
N SER A 299 -9.50 23.98 -18.44
CA SER A 299 -8.59 24.25 -19.56
C SER A 299 -7.18 24.54 -19.07
N VAL A 300 -7.04 25.38 -18.04
CA VAL A 300 -5.73 25.69 -17.43
C VAL A 300 -5.08 24.43 -16.85
N VAL A 301 -5.80 23.68 -16.00
CA VAL A 301 -5.29 22.44 -15.41
C VAL A 301 -4.87 21.45 -16.49
N SER A 302 -5.72 21.22 -17.50
CA SER A 302 -5.42 20.32 -18.62
C SER A 302 -4.20 20.78 -19.42
N SER A 303 -4.01 22.08 -19.62
CA SER A 303 -2.87 22.62 -20.37
C SER A 303 -1.54 22.42 -19.63
N ILE A 304 -1.58 22.39 -18.29
CA ILE A 304 -0.42 22.14 -17.43
C ILE A 304 -0.14 20.63 -17.39
N THR A 305 -1.15 19.80 -17.14
CA THR A 305 -0.98 18.35 -17.02
C THR A 305 -0.55 17.70 -18.34
N GLN A 306 -1.04 18.16 -19.50
CA GLN A 306 -0.58 17.67 -20.82
C GLN A 306 0.92 17.86 -21.07
N ARG A 307 1.56 18.81 -20.37
CA ARG A 307 3.01 19.07 -20.49
C ARG A 307 3.84 18.24 -19.52
N ILE A 308 3.21 17.61 -18.53
CA ILE A 308 3.82 16.73 -17.56
C ILE A 308 3.52 15.32 -18.06
N GLY A 309 4.49 14.66 -18.69
CA GLY A 309 4.27 13.35 -19.33
C GLY A 309 3.54 12.39 -18.41
N THR A 310 2.24 12.20 -18.63
CA THR A 310 1.43 11.27 -17.85
C THR A 310 1.91 9.87 -18.18
N ALA A 311 2.12 9.07 -17.15
CA ALA A 311 2.66 7.73 -17.28
C ALA A 311 1.60 6.78 -17.87
N GLY A 312 1.40 6.85 -19.20
CA GLY A 312 0.77 5.80 -19.98
C GLY A 312 -0.76 5.73 -20.01
N ALA A 313 -1.48 6.73 -19.52
CA ALA A 313 -2.93 6.83 -19.73
C ALA A 313 -3.25 8.17 -20.39
N GLY A 314 -3.57 8.11 -21.68
CA GLY A 314 -4.02 9.25 -22.50
C GLY A 314 -5.49 9.59 -22.29
#